data_AF-A0A8B9SUU9-F1
#
_entry.id   AF-A0A8B9SUU9-F1
#
_cell.length_a   1.000
_cell.length_b   1.000
_cell.length_c   1.000
_cell.angle_alpha   90.00
_cell.angle_beta   90.00
_cell.angle_gamma   90.00
#
_symmetry.space_group_name_H-M   'P 1'
#
loop_
_entity.id
_entity.type
_entity.pdbx_description
1 polymer ?
#
loop_
_entity_poly.entity_id
_entity_poly.type
_entity_poly.pdbx_seq_one_letter_code
_entity_poly.pdbx_strand_id
1 'polypeptide(L)'
;MAECSGLQFVSPYAFEAMQKVDVVRLAALSDPELRLLLPCLVRMALCAPADQSQSWAQDKKLILRLLSGVEAVNSIVALLSVDFHALEQDASKEQQLRHKLGGGSGESILVSQLQHGLTLEFEHSDSPRRLRLVLSELLAIMNKVSESNGEFFLKSSELFESPVYLEEAADVLCILQAELPSLLPIVDVAEALLHVKNGAWFLCLLVANVPDSFNEVCRGLIKNGERQDEESVGGRRRTEALRHLCKMNPSQALRVRGMVVEECHLPGLGVALTLDHTKNESSDDGVSDLVCFVSGLLLGTNAKVRTWFGTFIRNGQQVIYMC
;
A
#
# COMPACT_ATOMS: atom_id res chain seq x y z
N MET A 1 13.93 -12.93 12.65
CA MET A 1 13.55 -12.08 11.52
C MET A 1 13.32 -12.98 10.33
N ALA A 2 12.07 -13.37 10.05
CA ALA A 2 11.75 -14.17 8.87
C ALA A 2 11.47 -13.20 7.73
N GLU A 3 12.37 -13.18 6.76
CA GLU A 3 12.32 -12.35 5.55
C GLU A 3 11.06 -12.63 4.73
N CYS A 4 10.58 -11.59 4.03
CA CYS A 4 9.54 -11.59 3.00
C CYS A 4 9.98 -12.39 1.74
N SER A 5 10.58 -13.56 1.92
CA SER A 5 11.50 -14.22 0.97
C SER A 5 10.81 -14.98 -0.18
N GLY A 6 9.52 -14.76 -0.41
CA GLY A 6 8.78 -15.43 -1.49
C GLY A 6 7.69 -14.62 -2.18
N LEU A 7 7.43 -13.37 -1.78
CA LEU A 7 6.37 -12.56 -2.39
C LEU A 7 6.91 -11.77 -3.59
N GLN A 8 6.25 -11.91 -4.73
CA GLN A 8 6.56 -11.15 -5.93
C GLN A 8 6.00 -9.72 -5.80
N PHE A 9 6.89 -8.72 -5.84
CA PHE A 9 6.49 -7.31 -5.90
C PHE A 9 6.27 -6.86 -7.34
N VAL A 10 5.46 -5.82 -7.51
CA VAL A 10 5.22 -5.17 -8.81
C VAL A 10 6.53 -4.54 -9.31
N SER A 11 6.92 -4.89 -10.53
CA SER A 11 8.13 -4.37 -11.15
C SER A 11 7.95 -2.89 -11.58
N PRO A 12 9.05 -2.12 -11.71
CA PRO A 12 8.98 -0.74 -12.22
C PRO A 12 8.33 -0.65 -13.60
N TYR A 13 8.61 -1.67 -14.44
CA TYR A 13 8.05 -1.77 -15.78
C TYR A 13 6.54 -1.97 -15.75
N ALA A 14 6.04 -2.89 -14.90
CA ALA A 14 4.61 -3.13 -14.73
C ALA A 14 3.88 -1.92 -14.15
N PHE A 15 4.46 -1.24 -13.14
CA PHE A 15 3.87 -0.04 -12.56
C PHE A 15 3.81 1.12 -13.56
N GLU A 16 4.87 1.37 -14.33
CA GLU A 16 4.89 2.41 -15.36
C GLU A 16 3.84 2.12 -16.46
N ALA A 17 3.71 0.85 -16.87
CA ALA A 17 2.72 0.43 -17.85
C ALA A 17 1.28 0.69 -17.35
N MET A 18 0.99 0.39 -16.08
CA MET A 18 -0.30 0.71 -15.48
C MET A 18 -0.54 2.21 -15.33
N GLN A 19 0.45 2.96 -14.85
CA GLN A 19 0.32 4.41 -14.64
C GLN A 19 0.02 5.16 -15.94
N LYS A 20 0.62 4.72 -17.05
CA LYS A 20 0.42 5.33 -18.38
C LYS A 20 -0.70 4.69 -19.18
N VAL A 21 -1.31 3.62 -18.66
CA VAL A 21 -2.26 2.77 -19.39
C VAL A 21 -1.67 2.31 -20.74
N ASP A 22 -0.39 1.96 -20.75
CA ASP A 22 0.34 1.51 -21.95
C ASP A 22 0.02 0.04 -22.23
N VAL A 23 -1.01 -0.19 -23.04
CA VAL A 23 -1.51 -1.54 -23.31
C VAL A 23 -0.50 -2.43 -24.03
N VAL A 24 0.42 -1.84 -24.81
CA VAL A 24 1.48 -2.61 -25.48
C VAL A 24 2.46 -3.16 -24.45
N ARG A 25 2.85 -2.34 -23.46
CA ARG A 25 3.72 -2.79 -22.38
C ARG A 25 3.01 -3.79 -21.45
N LEU A 26 1.73 -3.58 -21.16
CA LEU A 26 0.92 -4.51 -20.38
C LEU A 26 0.82 -5.89 -21.05
N ALA A 27 0.72 -5.92 -22.39
CA ALA A 27 0.69 -7.17 -23.15
C ALA A 27 2.02 -7.93 -23.16
N ALA A 28 3.12 -7.28 -22.80
CA ALA A 28 4.44 -7.90 -22.70
C ALA A 28 4.77 -8.40 -21.29
N LEU A 29 3.88 -8.18 -20.31
CA LEU A 29 4.06 -8.68 -18.95
C LEU A 29 3.95 -10.20 -18.90
N SER A 30 4.70 -10.81 -17.98
CA SER A 30 4.54 -12.22 -17.65
C SER A 30 3.23 -12.46 -16.90
N ASP A 31 2.66 -13.67 -16.98
CA ASP A 31 1.42 -14.02 -16.27
C ASP A 31 1.47 -13.68 -14.76
N PRO A 32 2.58 -13.94 -14.02
CA PRO A 32 2.68 -13.56 -12.61
C PRO A 32 2.69 -12.04 -12.37
N GLU A 33 3.26 -11.24 -13.28
CA GLU A 33 3.21 -9.78 -13.17
C GLU A 33 1.82 -9.24 -13.50
N LEU A 34 1.17 -9.81 -14.52
CA LEU A 34 -0.19 -9.45 -14.91
C LEU A 34 -1.18 -9.77 -13.77
N ARG A 35 -1.00 -10.90 -13.08
CA ARG A 35 -1.79 -11.35 -11.93
C ARG A 35 -1.94 -10.28 -10.84
N LEU A 36 -0.88 -9.51 -10.58
CA LEU A 36 -0.83 -8.46 -9.54
C LEU A 36 -1.69 -7.23 -9.89
N LEU A 37 -2.05 -7.07 -11.16
CA LEU A 37 -2.72 -5.88 -11.72
C LEU A 37 -4.17 -6.17 -12.15
N LEU A 38 -4.62 -7.42 -12.01
CA LEU A 38 -5.93 -7.84 -12.48
C LEU A 38 -7.10 -7.04 -11.89
N PRO A 39 -7.12 -6.67 -10.58
CA PRO A 39 -8.26 -5.91 -10.04
C PRO A 39 -8.53 -4.62 -10.82
N CYS A 40 -7.49 -3.84 -11.11
CA CYS A 40 -7.63 -2.61 -11.88
C CYS A 40 -7.94 -2.89 -13.37
N LEU A 41 -7.27 -3.85 -14.00
CA LEU A 41 -7.49 -4.19 -15.41
C LEU A 41 -8.92 -4.67 -15.68
N VAL A 42 -9.46 -5.53 -14.81
CA VAL A 42 -10.84 -6.02 -14.92
C VAL A 42 -11.83 -4.88 -14.71
N ARG A 43 -11.60 -4.00 -13.71
CA ARG A 43 -12.43 -2.81 -13.51
C ARG A 43 -12.41 -1.89 -14.73
N MET A 44 -11.25 -1.58 -15.30
CA MET A 44 -11.14 -0.78 -16.52
C MET A 44 -11.90 -1.39 -17.69
N ALA A 45 -11.94 -2.73 -17.78
CA ALA A 45 -12.67 -3.44 -18.82
C ALA A 45 -14.18 -3.45 -18.61
N LEU A 46 -14.66 -3.62 -17.38
CA LEU A 46 -16.08 -3.81 -17.07
C LEU A 46 -16.82 -2.52 -16.74
N CYS A 47 -16.19 -1.58 -16.04
CA CYS A 47 -16.81 -0.32 -15.66
C CYS A 47 -17.00 0.59 -16.88
N ALA A 48 -18.00 1.47 -16.80
CA ALA A 48 -18.23 2.48 -17.83
C ALA A 48 -17.00 3.39 -17.91
N PRO A 49 -16.34 3.50 -19.07
CA PRO A 49 -15.14 4.31 -19.16
C PRO A 49 -15.48 5.79 -19.12
N ALA A 50 -14.63 6.58 -18.48
CA ALA A 50 -14.70 8.04 -18.55
C ALA A 50 -14.35 8.55 -19.96
N ASP A 51 -13.51 7.81 -20.70
CA ASP A 51 -13.15 8.09 -22.08
C ASP A 51 -13.99 7.26 -23.06
N GLN A 52 -14.60 7.94 -24.04
CA GLN A 52 -15.39 7.32 -25.12
C GLN A 52 -14.69 7.44 -26.49
N SER A 53 -13.40 7.79 -26.49
CA SER A 53 -12.58 7.92 -27.70
C SER A 53 -12.44 6.60 -28.47
N GLN A 54 -12.15 6.70 -29.77
CA GLN A 54 -11.88 5.52 -30.59
C GLN A 54 -10.56 4.83 -30.20
N SER A 55 -9.56 5.58 -29.72
CA SER A 55 -8.31 5.03 -29.18
C SER A 55 -8.60 4.14 -27.99
N TRP A 56 -9.39 4.64 -27.02
CA TRP A 56 -9.77 3.84 -25.85
C TRP A 56 -10.57 2.58 -26.24
N ALA A 57 -11.47 2.67 -27.23
CA ALA A 57 -12.19 1.50 -27.71
C ALA A 57 -11.27 0.40 -28.28
N GLN A 58 -10.10 0.76 -28.84
CA GLN A 58 -9.09 -0.19 -29.29
C GLN A 58 -8.29 -0.75 -28.10
N ASP A 59 -7.85 0.12 -27.21
CA ASP A 59 -7.10 -0.25 -25.99
C ASP A 59 -7.91 -1.19 -25.10
N LYS A 60 -9.21 -0.90 -24.91
CA LYS A 60 -10.14 -1.76 -24.18
C LYS A 60 -10.26 -3.15 -24.79
N LYS A 61 -10.26 -3.29 -26.13
CA LYS A 61 -10.28 -4.61 -26.79
C LYS A 61 -9.01 -5.39 -26.52
N LEU A 62 -7.86 -4.71 -26.51
CA LEU A 62 -6.58 -5.33 -26.19
C LEU A 62 -6.54 -5.77 -24.72
N ILE A 63 -6.99 -4.94 -23.78
CA ILE A 63 -7.12 -5.30 -22.36
C ILE A 63 -8.03 -6.52 -22.19
N LEU A 64 -9.23 -6.53 -22.82
CA LEU A 64 -10.12 -7.70 -22.78
C LEU A 64 -9.48 -8.98 -23.33
N ARG A 65 -8.61 -8.85 -24.33
CA ARG A 65 -7.84 -9.98 -24.86
C ARG A 65 -6.79 -10.48 -23.88
N LEU A 66 -6.13 -9.59 -23.14
CA LEU A 66 -5.18 -9.96 -22.08
C LEU A 66 -5.86 -10.70 -20.93
N LEU A 67 -7.08 -10.28 -20.59
CA LEU A 67 -7.87 -10.91 -19.53
C LEU A 67 -8.50 -12.24 -19.98
N SER A 68 -8.52 -12.53 -21.28
CA SER A 68 -9.12 -13.74 -21.83
C SER A 68 -8.28 -14.97 -21.48
N GLY A 69 -8.89 -15.94 -20.81
CA GLY A 69 -8.22 -17.19 -20.43
C GLY A 69 -7.48 -17.14 -19.10
N VAL A 70 -7.49 -16.00 -18.40
CA VAL A 70 -6.95 -15.89 -17.03
C VAL A 70 -8.03 -16.33 -16.03
N GLU A 71 -7.77 -17.43 -15.30
CA GLU A 71 -8.75 -18.04 -14.39
C GLU A 71 -9.25 -17.07 -13.32
N ALA A 72 -8.34 -16.31 -12.70
CA ALA A 72 -8.64 -15.37 -11.62
C ALA A 72 -9.60 -14.24 -12.05
N VAL A 73 -9.71 -13.94 -13.35
CA VAL A 73 -10.61 -12.89 -13.86
C VAL A 73 -12.07 -13.21 -13.53
N ASN A 74 -12.48 -14.46 -13.60
CA ASN A 74 -13.86 -14.85 -13.28
C ASN A 74 -14.18 -14.59 -11.80
N SER A 75 -13.25 -14.90 -10.91
CA SER A 75 -13.37 -14.61 -9.48
C SER A 75 -13.46 -13.10 -9.21
N ILE A 76 -12.65 -12.30 -9.90
CA ILE A 76 -12.68 -10.82 -9.78
C ILE A 76 -13.98 -10.24 -10.35
N VAL A 77 -14.48 -10.75 -11.49
CA VAL A 77 -15.78 -10.36 -12.05
C VAL A 77 -16.90 -10.65 -11.05
N ALA A 78 -16.86 -11.80 -10.36
CA ALA A 78 -17.84 -12.17 -9.36
C ALA A 78 -17.79 -11.23 -8.14
N LEU A 79 -16.60 -10.81 -7.70
CA LEU A 79 -16.42 -9.79 -6.65
C LEU A 79 -16.99 -8.42 -7.06
N LEU A 80 -16.76 -7.99 -8.31
CA LEU A 80 -17.27 -6.71 -8.83
C LEU A 80 -18.78 -6.71 -9.10
N SER A 81 -19.42 -7.88 -9.14
CA SER A 81 -20.86 -8.02 -9.35
C SER A 81 -21.69 -7.86 -8.07
N VAL A 82 -21.03 -7.68 -6.92
CA VAL A 82 -21.67 -7.52 -5.61
C VAL A 82 -22.27 -6.10 -5.47
N ASP A 83 -23.36 -5.99 -4.72
CA ASP A 83 -23.95 -4.70 -4.37
C ASP A 83 -23.09 -3.98 -3.32
N PHE A 84 -22.18 -3.13 -3.79
CA PHE A 84 -21.30 -2.33 -2.93
C PHE A 84 -22.07 -1.29 -2.11
N HIS A 85 -23.24 -0.84 -2.55
CA HIS A 85 -24.04 0.10 -1.78
C HIS A 85 -24.61 -0.56 -0.52
N ALA A 86 -25.16 -1.77 -0.65
CA ALA A 86 -25.60 -2.54 0.50
C ALA A 86 -24.43 -2.87 1.44
N LEU A 87 -23.27 -3.25 0.88
CA LEU A 87 -22.06 -3.53 1.66
C LEU A 87 -21.57 -2.30 2.45
N GLU A 88 -21.54 -1.12 1.82
CA GLU A 88 -21.15 0.14 2.46
C GLU A 88 -22.08 0.49 3.63
N GLN A 89 -23.39 0.31 3.44
CA GLN A 89 -24.37 0.55 4.51
C GLN A 89 -24.16 -0.38 5.70
N ASP A 90 -23.91 -1.67 5.47
CA ASP A 90 -23.65 -2.64 6.52
C ASP A 90 -22.36 -2.30 7.28
N ALA A 91 -21.29 -1.95 6.57
CA ALA A 91 -20.01 -1.59 7.16
C ALA A 91 -20.07 -0.26 7.95
N SER A 92 -20.82 0.71 7.44
CA SER A 92 -21.04 1.99 8.14
C SER A 92 -21.80 1.79 9.46
N LYS A 93 -22.81 0.91 9.48
CA LYS A 93 -23.51 0.53 10.72
C LYS A 93 -22.56 -0.15 11.69
N GLU A 94 -21.68 -1.02 11.20
CA GLU A 94 -20.69 -1.70 12.05
C GLU A 94 -19.71 -0.72 12.69
N GLN A 95 -19.12 0.21 11.93
CA GLN A 95 -18.26 1.25 12.49
C GLN A 95 -19.00 2.06 13.57
N GLN A 96 -20.26 2.45 13.32
CA GLN A 96 -21.05 3.19 14.30
C GLN A 96 -21.32 2.40 15.59
N LEU A 97 -21.56 1.08 15.50
CA LEU A 97 -21.74 0.25 16.69
C LEU A 97 -20.43 0.12 17.49
N ARG A 98 -19.31 -0.12 16.79
CA ARG A 98 -17.98 -0.23 17.42
C ARG A 98 -17.61 1.05 18.19
N HIS A 99 -17.92 2.23 17.64
CA HIS A 99 -17.70 3.51 18.33
C HIS A 99 -18.64 3.77 19.52
N LYS A 100 -19.87 3.25 19.50
CA LYS A 100 -20.88 3.53 20.55
C LYS A 100 -20.77 2.61 21.78
N LEU A 101 -20.31 1.37 21.61
CA LEU A 101 -20.39 0.34 22.66
C LEU A 101 -19.06 0.06 23.38
N GLY A 102 -17.98 0.80 23.11
CA GLY A 102 -16.69 0.54 23.77
C GLY A 102 -16.09 -0.85 23.47
N GLY A 103 -16.49 -1.46 22.36
CA GLY A 103 -15.71 -2.48 21.64
C GLY A 103 -15.49 -3.83 22.33
N GLY A 104 -16.54 -4.52 22.78
CA GLY A 104 -16.46 -5.97 22.97
C GLY A 104 -16.24 -6.68 21.62
N SER A 105 -15.13 -7.41 21.48
CA SER A 105 -14.66 -8.14 20.28
C SER A 105 -15.60 -9.22 19.70
N GLY A 106 -16.85 -9.33 20.16
CA GLY A 106 -17.70 -10.51 19.93
C GLY A 106 -18.80 -10.39 18.87
N GLU A 107 -19.23 -9.19 18.49
CA GLU A 107 -20.38 -9.00 17.59
C GLU A 107 -20.00 -8.10 16.40
N SER A 108 -19.62 -8.72 15.28
CA SER A 108 -19.46 -8.05 13.97
C SER A 108 -20.75 -8.18 13.17
N ILE A 109 -21.22 -7.08 12.56
CA ILE A 109 -22.41 -7.10 11.70
C ILE A 109 -22.05 -7.73 10.34
N LEU A 110 -20.86 -7.43 9.84
CA LEU A 110 -20.29 -7.95 8.60
C LEU A 110 -20.01 -9.45 8.70
N VAL A 111 -19.63 -9.91 9.90
CA VAL A 111 -19.27 -11.30 10.14
C VAL A 111 -20.07 -11.84 11.33
N SER A 112 -21.19 -12.51 11.02
CA SER A 112 -21.94 -13.31 11.99
C SER A 112 -21.03 -14.35 12.65
N GLN A 113 -21.11 -14.50 13.98
CA GLN A 113 -20.34 -15.42 14.84
C GLN A 113 -19.59 -16.50 14.04
N LEU A 114 -18.29 -16.27 13.85
CA LEU A 114 -17.40 -17.20 13.15
C LEU A 114 -17.44 -18.56 13.85
N GLN A 115 -17.85 -19.61 13.12
CA GLN A 115 -17.83 -20.98 13.65
C GLN A 115 -16.42 -21.58 13.55
N HIS A 116 -15.62 -21.11 12.58
CA HIS A 116 -14.25 -21.55 12.32
C HIS A 116 -13.30 -20.35 12.19
N GLY A 117 -11.99 -20.62 12.04
CA GLY A 117 -10.98 -19.57 11.77
C GLY A 117 -11.28 -18.82 10.47
N LEU A 118 -10.84 -17.54 10.39
CA LEU A 118 -11.11 -16.63 9.26
C LEU A 118 -10.68 -17.23 7.92
N THR A 119 -9.56 -17.95 7.90
CA THR A 119 -9.03 -18.59 6.69
C THR A 119 -9.99 -19.66 6.15
N LEU A 120 -10.53 -20.50 7.03
CA LEU A 120 -11.41 -21.60 6.64
C LEU A 120 -12.77 -21.08 6.19
N GLU A 121 -13.26 -20.03 6.85
CA GLU A 121 -14.49 -19.34 6.44
C GLU A 121 -14.30 -18.69 5.06
N PHE A 122 -13.14 -18.05 4.81
CA PHE A 122 -12.84 -17.44 3.51
C PHE A 122 -12.83 -18.44 2.36
N GLU A 123 -12.25 -19.62 2.57
CA GLU A 123 -12.21 -20.72 1.59
C GLU A 123 -13.61 -21.12 1.11
N HIS A 124 -14.54 -21.31 2.07
CA HIS A 124 -15.91 -21.79 1.79
C HIS A 124 -16.89 -20.67 1.44
N SER A 125 -16.43 -19.42 1.44
CA SER A 125 -17.26 -18.23 1.22
C SER A 125 -17.49 -17.93 -0.25
N ASP A 126 -18.68 -17.42 -0.55
CA ASP A 126 -19.00 -16.77 -1.82
C ASP A 126 -18.40 -15.35 -1.90
N SER A 127 -18.47 -14.73 -3.09
CA SER A 127 -17.87 -13.42 -3.34
C SER A 127 -18.32 -12.31 -2.36
N PRO A 128 -19.63 -12.14 -2.07
CA PRO A 128 -20.09 -11.18 -1.06
C PRO A 128 -19.51 -11.44 0.35
N ARG A 129 -19.46 -12.70 0.79
CA ARG A 129 -18.95 -13.04 2.13
C ARG A 129 -17.43 -12.82 2.20
N ARG A 130 -16.67 -13.10 1.15
CA ARG A 130 -15.22 -12.80 1.09
C ARG A 130 -14.94 -11.30 1.23
N LEU A 131 -15.70 -10.45 0.54
CA LEU A 131 -15.63 -8.99 0.70
C LEU A 131 -15.88 -8.57 2.15
N ARG A 132 -16.94 -9.11 2.78
CA ARG A 132 -17.28 -8.80 4.18
C ARG A 132 -16.19 -9.23 5.17
N LEU A 133 -15.58 -10.40 4.97
CA LEU A 133 -14.51 -10.92 5.84
C LEU A 133 -13.27 -10.01 5.81
N VAL A 134 -12.77 -9.68 4.61
CA VAL A 134 -11.61 -8.80 4.45
C VAL A 134 -11.92 -7.39 4.95
N LEU A 135 -13.11 -6.87 4.64
CA LEU A 135 -13.56 -5.55 5.10
C LEU A 135 -13.62 -5.48 6.63
N SER A 136 -14.18 -6.49 7.30
CA SER A 136 -14.29 -6.52 8.76
C SER A 136 -12.91 -6.56 9.45
N GLU A 137 -11.98 -7.38 8.93
CA GLU A 137 -10.61 -7.45 9.44
C GLU A 137 -9.86 -6.13 9.22
N LEU A 138 -9.99 -5.52 8.04
CA LEU A 138 -9.38 -4.21 7.75
C LEU A 138 -9.91 -3.11 8.67
N LEU A 139 -11.23 -3.01 8.81
CA LEU A 139 -11.87 -2.03 9.71
C LEU A 139 -11.49 -2.25 11.17
N ALA A 140 -11.29 -3.50 11.61
CA ALA A 140 -10.78 -3.80 12.95
C ALA A 140 -9.37 -3.24 13.16
N ILE A 141 -8.49 -3.37 12.16
CA ILE A 141 -7.14 -2.81 12.22
C ILE A 141 -7.21 -1.28 12.23
N MET A 142 -7.93 -0.67 11.29
CA MET A 142 -8.07 0.80 11.18
C MET A 142 -8.61 1.44 12.48
N ASN A 143 -9.63 0.83 13.09
CA ASN A 143 -10.16 1.32 14.36
C ASN A 143 -9.12 1.22 15.48
N LYS A 144 -8.40 0.10 15.58
CA LYS A 144 -7.36 -0.07 16.58
C LYS A 144 -6.19 0.91 16.38
N VAL A 145 -5.81 1.21 15.13
CA VAL A 145 -4.84 2.26 14.82
C VAL A 145 -5.33 3.61 15.34
N SER A 146 -6.59 3.95 15.08
CA SER A 146 -7.19 5.20 15.54
C SER A 146 -7.25 5.32 17.07
N GLU A 147 -7.51 4.22 17.78
CA GLU A 147 -7.57 4.17 19.25
C GLU A 147 -6.20 4.15 19.93
N SER A 148 -5.16 3.69 19.23
CA SER A 148 -3.81 3.51 19.79
C SER A 148 -3.06 4.80 20.11
N ASN A 149 -3.61 5.97 19.79
CA ASN A 149 -2.98 7.29 20.02
C ASN A 149 -1.52 7.39 19.53
N GLY A 150 -1.17 6.65 18.48
CA GLY A 150 0.19 6.62 17.90
C GLY A 150 1.06 5.44 18.36
N GLU A 151 0.61 4.61 19.30
CA GLU A 151 1.36 3.41 19.69
C GLU A 151 1.31 2.33 18.59
N PHE A 152 2.49 1.95 18.11
CA PHE A 152 2.59 0.90 17.11
C PHE A 152 2.29 -0.49 17.70
N PHE A 153 1.45 -1.26 17.01
CA PHE A 153 1.21 -2.67 17.29
C PHE A 153 1.34 -3.52 16.03
N LEU A 154 1.69 -4.79 16.18
CA LEU A 154 1.64 -5.76 15.09
C LEU A 154 0.39 -6.63 15.27
N LYS A 155 -0.54 -6.58 14.31
CA LYS A 155 -1.70 -7.47 14.26
C LYS A 155 -1.29 -8.77 13.58
N SER A 156 -1.47 -9.89 14.28
CA SER A 156 -1.50 -11.18 13.62
C SER A 156 -2.86 -11.34 12.93
N SER A 157 -2.85 -11.53 11.62
CA SER A 157 -4.05 -11.65 10.82
C SER A 157 -3.97 -12.90 9.95
N GLU A 158 -4.91 -13.81 10.15
CA GLU A 158 -4.94 -15.06 9.38
C GLU A 158 -5.09 -14.80 7.88
N LEU A 159 -5.94 -13.85 7.49
CA LEU A 159 -6.19 -13.53 6.07
C LEU A 159 -4.99 -12.84 5.41
N PHE A 160 -4.38 -11.85 6.07
CA PHE A 160 -3.24 -11.11 5.51
C PHE A 160 -1.90 -11.85 5.65
N GLU A 161 -1.88 -13.04 6.26
CA GLU A 161 -0.69 -13.88 6.41
C GLU A 161 -0.81 -15.24 5.72
N SER A 162 -2.00 -15.67 5.30
CA SER A 162 -2.22 -16.98 4.70
C SER A 162 -1.66 -17.08 3.28
N PRO A 163 -0.56 -17.84 3.05
CA PRO A 163 0.13 -17.86 1.76
C PRO A 163 -0.75 -18.39 0.61
N VAL A 164 -1.78 -19.17 0.92
CA VAL A 164 -2.71 -19.74 -0.08
C VAL A 164 -3.69 -18.69 -0.60
N TYR A 165 -4.15 -17.78 0.27
CA TYR A 165 -5.21 -16.81 -0.05
C TYR A 165 -4.70 -15.38 -0.17
N LEU A 166 -3.38 -15.14 -0.08
CA LEU A 166 -2.79 -13.81 -0.13
C LEU A 166 -3.19 -13.02 -1.39
N GLU A 167 -3.13 -13.66 -2.56
CA GLU A 167 -3.47 -13.00 -3.83
C GLU A 167 -4.96 -12.66 -3.92
N GLU A 168 -5.84 -13.59 -3.52
CA GLU A 168 -7.29 -13.34 -3.49
C GLU A 168 -7.64 -12.25 -2.48
N ALA A 169 -7.02 -12.25 -1.30
CA ALA A 169 -7.20 -11.18 -0.31
C ALA A 169 -6.72 -9.83 -0.85
N ALA A 170 -5.66 -9.80 -1.66
CA ALA A 170 -5.17 -8.58 -2.31
C ALA A 170 -6.14 -8.07 -3.37
N ASP A 171 -6.74 -8.97 -4.16
CA ASP A 171 -7.79 -8.60 -5.12
C ASP A 171 -8.98 -7.97 -4.41
N VAL A 172 -9.46 -8.61 -3.34
CA VAL A 172 -10.56 -8.12 -2.52
C VAL A 172 -10.24 -6.75 -1.92
N LEU A 173 -9.02 -6.57 -1.38
CA LEU A 173 -8.58 -5.29 -0.83
C LEU A 173 -8.59 -4.17 -1.88
N CYS A 174 -8.04 -4.42 -3.07
CA CYS A 174 -8.00 -3.44 -4.16
C CYS A 174 -9.41 -3.07 -4.64
N ILE A 175 -10.31 -4.06 -4.74
CA ILE A 175 -11.70 -3.84 -5.13
C ILE A 175 -12.44 -3.02 -4.07
N LEU A 176 -12.33 -3.41 -2.79
CA LEU A 176 -12.97 -2.69 -1.68
C LEU A 176 -12.53 -1.22 -1.64
N GLN A 177 -11.22 -0.96 -1.72
CA GLN A 177 -10.71 0.41 -1.65
C GLN A 177 -11.23 1.27 -2.81
N ALA A 178 -11.30 0.72 -4.02
CA ALA A 178 -11.71 1.47 -5.19
C ALA A 178 -13.24 1.54 -5.38
N GLU A 179 -14.04 0.66 -4.78
CA GLU A 179 -15.52 0.76 -4.76
C GLU A 179 -16.05 1.52 -3.54
N LEU A 180 -15.32 1.54 -2.41
CA LEU A 180 -15.74 2.16 -1.15
C LEU A 180 -14.76 3.26 -0.67
N PRO A 181 -14.38 4.26 -1.51
CA PRO A 181 -13.34 5.23 -1.16
C PRO A 181 -13.70 6.16 0.01
N SER A 182 -15.01 6.38 0.25
CA SER A 182 -15.55 7.11 1.41
C SER A 182 -15.27 6.40 2.73
N LEU A 183 -15.46 5.07 2.74
CA LEU A 183 -15.26 4.21 3.91
C LEU A 183 -13.80 3.84 4.10
N LEU A 184 -13.06 3.70 3.00
CA LEU A 184 -11.68 3.25 2.96
C LEU A 184 -10.77 4.31 2.29
N PRO A 185 -10.51 5.45 2.96
CA PRO A 185 -9.53 6.42 2.48
C PRO A 185 -8.18 5.76 2.29
N ILE A 186 -7.54 5.99 1.13
CA ILE A 186 -6.35 5.23 0.75
C ILE A 186 -5.17 5.41 1.71
N VAL A 187 -5.04 6.59 2.31
CA VAL A 187 -4.00 6.88 3.31
C VAL A 187 -4.26 6.10 4.60
N ASP A 188 -5.50 6.01 5.06
CA ASP A 188 -5.85 5.29 6.28
C ASP A 188 -5.72 3.76 6.09
N VAL A 189 -6.06 3.27 4.90
CA VAL A 189 -5.78 1.88 4.51
C VAL A 189 -4.28 1.63 4.49
N ALA A 190 -3.48 2.55 3.92
CA ALA A 190 -2.04 2.42 3.88
C ALA A 190 -1.41 2.37 5.29
N GLU A 191 -1.87 3.22 6.21
CA GLU A 191 -1.45 3.16 7.62
C GLU A 191 -1.83 1.82 8.25
N ALA A 192 -3.07 1.37 8.11
CA ALA A 192 -3.53 0.09 8.66
C ALA A 192 -2.68 -1.09 8.16
N LEU A 193 -2.29 -1.10 6.87
CA LEU A 193 -1.45 -2.14 6.31
C LEU A 193 -0.05 -2.20 6.96
N LEU A 194 0.49 -1.10 7.49
CA LEU A 194 1.79 -1.14 8.20
C LEU A 194 1.75 -2.06 9.44
N HIS A 195 0.57 -2.31 10.00
CA HIS A 195 0.37 -3.11 11.20
C HIS A 195 0.22 -4.62 10.93
N VAL A 196 0.24 -5.07 9.66
CA VAL A 196 0.20 -6.50 9.31
C VAL A 196 1.52 -6.95 8.69
N LYS A 197 1.90 -8.21 8.87
CA LYS A 197 3.22 -8.74 8.48
C LYS A 197 3.57 -8.50 7.00
N ASN A 198 2.65 -8.80 6.09
CA ASN A 198 2.84 -8.63 4.63
C ASN A 198 2.39 -7.25 4.12
N GLY A 199 2.22 -6.28 5.01
CA GLY A 199 1.64 -4.96 4.71
C GLY A 199 2.29 -4.19 3.57
N ALA A 200 3.62 -4.17 3.50
CA ALA A 200 4.35 -3.47 2.44
C ALA A 200 4.02 -4.04 1.04
N TRP A 201 3.79 -5.35 0.94
CA TRP A 201 3.41 -6.01 -0.31
C TRP A 201 1.98 -5.64 -0.71
N PHE A 202 1.02 -5.75 0.20
CA PHE A 202 -0.36 -5.30 -0.03
C PHE A 202 -0.43 -3.82 -0.43
N LEU A 203 0.37 -2.97 0.22
CA LEU A 203 0.43 -1.55 -0.09
C LEU A 203 0.95 -1.29 -1.50
N CYS A 204 1.99 -2.01 -1.94
CA CYS A 204 2.49 -1.89 -3.31
C CYS A 204 1.43 -2.33 -4.34
N LEU A 205 0.68 -3.41 -4.07
CA LEU A 205 -0.41 -3.85 -4.94
C LEU A 205 -1.55 -2.84 -4.98
N LEU A 206 -1.93 -2.28 -3.84
CA LEU A 206 -2.97 -1.27 -3.75
C LEU A 206 -2.61 -0.04 -4.60
N VAL A 207 -1.39 0.47 -4.44
CA VAL A 207 -0.91 1.63 -5.21
C VAL A 207 -0.70 1.28 -6.69
N ALA A 208 -0.27 0.06 -7.03
CA ALA A 208 -0.15 -0.38 -8.42
C ALA A 208 -1.52 -0.48 -9.14
N ASN A 209 -2.58 -0.83 -8.40
CA ASN A 209 -3.94 -0.88 -8.92
C ASN A 209 -4.63 0.50 -8.91
N VAL A 210 -4.07 1.51 -8.22
CA VAL A 210 -4.50 2.91 -8.27
C VAL A 210 -3.28 3.84 -8.40
N PRO A 211 -2.57 3.86 -9.55
CA PRO A 211 -1.28 4.54 -9.67
C PRO A 211 -1.29 6.04 -9.33
N ASP A 212 -2.41 6.72 -9.55
CA ASP A 212 -2.58 8.14 -9.25
C ASP A 212 -2.46 8.46 -7.75
N SER A 213 -2.73 7.48 -6.89
CA SER A 213 -2.64 7.61 -5.43
C SER A 213 -1.21 7.65 -4.89
N PHE A 214 -0.20 7.32 -5.71
CA PHE A 214 1.19 7.13 -5.27
C PHE A 214 1.71 8.29 -4.41
N ASN A 215 1.51 9.54 -4.89
CA ASN A 215 2.01 10.73 -4.18
C ASN A 215 1.22 11.00 -2.90
N GLU A 216 -0.10 10.76 -2.92
CA GLU A 216 -0.97 10.95 -1.76
C GLU A 216 -0.59 9.98 -0.64
N VAL A 217 -0.43 8.69 -0.98
CA VAL A 217 0.01 7.65 -0.05
C VAL A 217 1.39 7.95 0.50
N CYS A 218 2.38 8.26 -0.35
CA CYS A 218 3.72 8.58 0.12
C CYS A 218 3.74 9.79 1.06
N ARG A 219 3.02 10.87 0.71
CA ARG A 219 2.92 12.06 1.56
C ARG A 219 2.20 11.77 2.87
N GLY A 220 1.11 11.00 2.84
CA GLY A 220 0.35 10.58 4.01
C GLY A 220 1.22 9.81 5.00
N LEU A 221 1.87 8.75 4.52
CA LEU A 221 2.78 7.94 5.35
C LEU A 221 3.93 8.75 5.93
N ILE A 222 4.54 9.66 5.16
CA ILE A 222 5.62 10.53 5.67
C ILE A 222 5.11 11.46 6.76
N LYS A 223 3.96 12.09 6.54
CA LYS A 223 3.37 13.06 7.48
C LYS A 223 2.94 12.42 8.80
N ASN A 224 2.47 11.18 8.74
CA ASN A 224 2.05 10.41 9.91
C ASN A 224 3.22 9.71 10.62
N GLY A 225 4.39 9.64 10.00
CA GLY A 225 5.62 9.18 10.66
C GLY A 225 6.11 10.17 11.70
N GLU A 226 6.75 9.70 12.76
CA GLU A 226 7.33 10.60 13.74
C GLU A 226 8.62 11.27 13.22
N ARG A 227 9.00 12.39 13.84
CA ARG A 227 10.20 13.14 13.43
C ARG A 227 11.49 12.35 13.62
N GLN A 228 11.48 11.35 14.51
CA GLN A 228 12.62 10.52 14.92
C GLN A 228 12.22 9.04 15.05
N ASP A 229 11.36 8.54 14.15
CA ASP A 229 10.71 7.22 14.25
C ASP A 229 11.62 6.01 13.90
N GLU A 230 12.87 6.24 13.50
CA GLU A 230 13.65 5.23 12.76
C GLU A 230 14.07 3.99 13.56
N GLU A 231 14.09 4.09 14.89
CA GLU A 231 14.41 2.96 15.76
C GLU A 231 13.17 2.15 16.14
N SER A 232 11.98 2.78 16.05
CA SER A 232 10.73 2.11 16.38
C SER A 232 10.42 1.02 15.36
N VAL A 233 9.64 0.02 15.76
CA VAL A 233 9.18 -1.01 14.82
C VAL A 233 8.26 -0.39 13.76
N GLY A 234 7.40 0.56 14.14
CA GLY A 234 6.50 1.26 13.24
C GLY A 234 7.24 2.08 12.19
N GLY A 235 8.20 2.89 12.60
CA GLY A 235 9.01 3.70 11.69
C GLY A 235 9.88 2.89 10.76
N ARG A 236 10.43 1.75 11.21
CA ARG A 236 11.12 0.80 10.32
C ARG A 236 10.21 0.23 9.25
N ARG A 237 9.01 -0.25 9.62
CA ARG A 237 8.04 -0.79 8.66
C ARG A 237 7.55 0.26 7.67
N ARG A 238 7.28 1.48 8.17
CA ARG A 238 6.93 2.64 7.34
C ARG A 238 8.03 2.98 6.33
N THR A 239 9.28 3.03 6.79
CA THR A 239 10.45 3.29 5.95
C THR A 239 10.63 2.19 4.91
N GLU A 240 10.50 0.92 5.30
CA GLU A 240 10.56 -0.22 4.39
C GLU A 240 9.47 -0.14 3.32
N ALA A 241 8.22 0.10 3.71
CA ALA A 241 7.09 0.26 2.80
C ALA A 241 7.30 1.41 1.79
N LEU A 242 7.74 2.59 2.27
CA LEU A 242 8.06 3.74 1.41
C LEU A 242 9.21 3.45 0.44
N ARG A 243 10.23 2.70 0.87
CA ARG A 243 11.30 2.24 -0.03
C ARG A 243 10.80 1.25 -1.07
N HIS A 244 9.89 0.34 -0.74
CA HIS A 244 9.27 -0.55 -1.72
C HIS A 244 8.43 0.21 -2.75
N LEU A 245 7.65 1.20 -2.32
CA LEU A 245 6.92 2.10 -3.23
C LEU A 245 7.90 2.84 -4.17
N CYS A 246 8.99 3.40 -3.64
CA CYS A 246 9.99 4.08 -4.46
C CYS A 246 10.76 3.14 -5.40
N LYS A 247 10.96 1.88 -5.02
CA LYS A 247 11.51 0.84 -5.92
C LYS A 247 10.53 0.51 -7.03
N MET A 248 9.23 0.46 -6.75
CA MET A 248 8.18 0.25 -7.74
C MET A 248 8.02 1.46 -8.68
N ASN A 249 8.26 2.68 -8.21
CA ASN A 249 8.28 3.88 -9.05
C ASN A 249 9.57 4.71 -8.87
N PRO A 250 10.69 4.28 -9.48
CA PRO A 250 11.99 4.94 -9.32
C PRO A 250 11.98 6.41 -9.77
N SER A 251 11.14 6.75 -10.77
CA SER A 251 11.04 8.11 -11.31
C SER A 251 10.59 9.16 -10.29
N GLN A 252 9.86 8.73 -9.24
CA GLN A 252 9.36 9.61 -8.19
C GLN A 252 10.18 9.54 -6.89
N ALA A 253 11.22 8.70 -6.81
CA ALA A 253 11.98 8.52 -5.57
C ALA A 253 12.60 9.82 -5.05
N LEU A 254 13.17 10.65 -5.93
CA LEU A 254 13.72 11.96 -5.56
C LEU A 254 12.65 12.98 -5.13
N ARG A 255 11.44 12.85 -5.68
CA ARG A 255 10.29 13.67 -5.24
C ARG A 255 9.85 13.27 -3.84
N VAL A 256 9.78 11.97 -3.55
CA VAL A 256 9.49 11.45 -2.21
C VAL A 256 10.58 11.90 -1.22
N ARG A 257 11.86 11.86 -1.61
CA ARG A 257 12.96 12.48 -0.84
C ARG A 257 12.70 13.96 -0.53
N GLY A 258 12.18 14.72 -1.49
CA GLY A 258 11.74 16.10 -1.27
C GLY A 258 10.65 16.22 -0.20
N MET A 259 9.62 15.37 -0.26
CA MET A 259 8.52 15.35 0.72
C MET A 259 9.02 15.10 2.16
N VAL A 260 9.99 14.19 2.33
CA VAL A 260 10.64 13.92 3.62
C VAL A 260 11.25 15.20 4.21
N VAL A 261 11.95 15.98 3.38
CA VAL A 261 12.59 17.24 3.80
C VAL A 261 11.56 18.34 4.08
N GLU A 262 10.54 18.47 3.24
CA GLU A 262 9.42 19.42 3.43
C GLU A 262 8.72 19.21 4.78
N GLU A 263 8.35 17.97 5.07
CA GLU A 263 7.65 17.61 6.29
C GLU A 263 8.59 17.60 7.50
N CYS A 264 9.90 17.41 7.29
CA CYS A 264 10.91 17.18 8.34
C CYS A 264 10.57 15.94 9.20
N HIS A 265 10.23 14.84 8.55
CA HIS A 265 9.96 13.53 9.17
C HIS A 265 10.81 12.46 8.47
N LEU A 266 11.12 11.36 9.15
CA LEU A 266 11.87 10.21 8.57
C LEU A 266 13.21 10.56 7.87
N PRO A 267 14.16 11.25 8.53
CA PRO A 267 15.40 11.71 7.89
C PRO A 267 16.22 10.62 7.20
N GLY A 268 16.31 9.44 7.79
CA GLY A 268 17.01 8.27 7.28
C GLY A 268 16.31 7.60 6.11
N LEU A 269 14.98 7.79 5.91
CA LEU A 269 14.36 7.48 4.63
C LEU A 269 14.96 8.38 3.53
N GLY A 270 15.11 9.68 3.78
CA GLY A 270 15.73 10.61 2.83
C GLY A 270 17.16 10.21 2.46
N VAL A 271 17.95 9.77 3.44
CA VAL A 271 19.29 9.22 3.22
C VAL A 271 19.24 7.90 2.44
N ALA A 272 18.37 6.96 2.83
CA ALA A 272 18.23 5.66 2.19
C ALA A 272 17.79 5.78 0.73
N LEU A 273 16.86 6.68 0.40
CA LEU A 273 16.44 6.94 -0.98
C LEU A 273 17.56 7.56 -1.82
N THR A 274 18.39 8.41 -1.21
CA THR A 274 19.57 8.96 -1.89
C THR A 274 20.60 7.86 -2.18
N LEU A 275 20.86 6.98 -1.20
CA LEU A 275 21.74 5.82 -1.38
C LEU A 275 21.21 4.81 -2.40
N ASP A 276 19.89 4.60 -2.46
CA ASP A 276 19.28 3.70 -3.43
C ASP A 276 19.36 4.29 -4.86
N HIS A 277 19.21 5.61 -4.99
CA HIS A 277 19.38 6.30 -6.26
C HIS A 277 20.84 6.21 -6.78
N THR A 278 21.82 6.45 -5.91
CA THR A 278 23.24 6.41 -6.29
C THR A 278 23.76 5.02 -6.63
N LYS A 279 23.10 3.96 -6.15
CA LYS A 279 23.39 2.57 -6.58
C LYS A 279 22.84 2.25 -7.96
N ASN A 280 21.73 2.88 -8.35
CA ASN A 280 21.12 2.68 -9.66
C ASN A 280 21.85 3.47 -10.76
N GLU A 281 22.44 4.62 -10.40
CA GLU A 281 23.33 5.35 -11.29
C GLU A 281 24.74 4.76 -11.23
N SER A 282 25.17 4.08 -12.30
CA SER A 282 26.51 3.48 -12.44
C SER A 282 27.63 4.50 -12.68
N SER A 283 27.42 5.75 -12.26
CA SER A 283 28.35 6.87 -12.46
C SER A 283 29.22 7.07 -11.21
N ASP A 284 30.48 7.47 -11.42
CA ASP A 284 31.44 7.85 -10.36
C ASP A 284 30.95 9.04 -9.49
N ASP A 285 29.82 9.64 -9.85
CA ASP A 285 29.21 10.82 -9.22
C ASP A 285 28.21 10.46 -8.09
N GLY A 286 27.95 9.16 -7.85
CA GLY A 286 27.00 8.73 -6.81
C GLY A 286 27.42 9.13 -5.38
N VAL A 287 28.71 9.22 -5.08
CA VAL A 287 29.20 9.73 -3.79
C VAL A 287 28.97 11.25 -3.69
N SER A 288 29.01 11.96 -4.82
CA SER A 288 28.79 13.41 -4.90
C SER A 288 27.35 13.79 -4.56
N ASP A 289 26.32 13.07 -5.06
CA ASP A 289 24.92 13.40 -4.75
C ASP A 289 24.59 13.20 -3.26
N LEU A 290 25.09 12.12 -2.64
CA LEU A 290 24.89 11.92 -1.21
C LEU A 290 25.54 13.04 -0.38
N VAL A 291 26.79 13.38 -0.70
CA VAL A 291 27.52 14.45 -0.01
C VAL A 291 26.82 15.79 -0.23
N CYS A 292 26.37 16.08 -1.45
CA CYS A 292 25.63 17.30 -1.78
C CYS A 292 24.30 17.38 -1.01
N PHE A 293 23.52 16.30 -0.99
CA PHE A 293 22.26 16.23 -0.27
C PHE A 293 22.47 16.46 1.24
N VAL A 294 23.37 15.71 1.87
CA VAL A 294 23.64 15.84 3.32
C VAL A 294 24.22 17.21 3.67
N SER A 295 25.15 17.73 2.86
CA SER A 295 25.72 19.07 3.04
C SER A 295 24.65 20.14 2.90
N GLY A 296 23.73 20.01 1.94
CA GLY A 296 22.60 20.91 1.76
C GLY A 296 21.66 20.93 2.98
N LEU A 297 21.39 19.77 3.59
CA LEU A 297 20.56 19.69 4.80
C LEU A 297 21.23 20.33 6.02
N LEU A 298 22.56 20.20 6.17
CA LEU A 298 23.31 20.70 7.33
C LEU A 298 23.75 22.16 7.20
N LEU A 299 24.07 22.62 5.98
CA LEU A 299 24.62 23.95 5.72
C LEU A 299 23.62 24.90 5.04
N GLY A 300 22.45 24.39 4.64
CA GLY A 300 21.40 25.19 4.00
C GLY A 300 20.85 26.30 4.89
N THR A 301 20.15 27.27 4.30
CA THR A 301 19.66 28.46 5.02
C THR A 301 18.44 28.18 5.92
N ASN A 302 17.72 27.08 5.71
CA ASN A 302 16.53 26.71 6.49
C ASN A 302 16.88 26.13 7.87
N ALA A 303 16.66 26.92 8.93
CA ALA A 303 16.98 26.52 10.30
C ALA A 303 16.17 25.31 10.80
N LYS A 304 14.91 25.14 10.36
CA LYS A 304 14.06 23.99 10.73
C LYS A 304 14.69 22.69 10.23
N VAL A 305 15.05 22.66 8.95
CA VAL A 305 15.66 21.49 8.31
C VAL A 305 17.01 21.16 8.93
N ARG A 306 17.89 22.16 9.13
CA ARG A 306 19.19 21.96 9.79
C ARG A 306 19.04 21.36 11.19
N THR A 307 18.10 21.88 11.99
CA THR A 307 17.91 21.43 13.38
C THR A 307 17.34 20.02 13.43
N TRP A 308 16.37 19.71 12.57
CA TRP A 308 15.78 18.38 12.44
C TRP A 308 16.83 17.34 12.04
N PHE A 309 17.55 17.58 10.94
CA PHE A 309 18.55 16.64 10.46
C PHE A 309 19.76 16.56 11.38
N GLY A 310 20.17 17.67 12.00
CA GLY A 310 21.23 17.69 13.01
C GLY A 310 20.88 16.86 14.26
N THR A 311 19.60 16.82 14.66
CA THR A 311 19.14 15.93 15.74
C THR A 311 19.28 14.46 15.36
N PHE A 312 18.89 14.10 14.14
CA PHE A 312 19.05 12.75 13.61
C PHE A 312 20.51 12.27 13.66
N ILE A 313 21.46 13.08 13.20
CA ILE A 313 22.89 12.73 13.25
C ILE A 313 23.40 12.57 14.69
N ARG A 314 23.00 13.46 15.61
CA ARG A 314 23.40 13.35 17.03
C ARG A 314 22.87 12.08 17.69
N ASN A 315 21.62 11.72 17.41
CA ASN A 315 21.00 10.50 17.94
C ASN A 315 21.75 9.25 17.41
N GLY A 316 22.05 9.20 16.11
CA GLY A 316 22.81 8.10 15.52
C GLY A 316 24.24 7.96 16.08
N GLN A 317 24.90 9.06 16.45
CA GLN A 317 26.22 9.01 17.09
C GLN A 317 26.16 8.38 18.49
N GLN A 318 25.13 8.68 19.29
CA GLN A 318 25.01 8.12 20.64
C GLN A 318 24.88 6.59 20.65
N VAL A 319 24.19 6.02 19.65
CA VAL A 319 24.05 4.56 19.51
C VAL A 319 25.38 3.88 19.23
N ILE A 320 26.25 4.49 18.40
CA ILE A 320 27.57 3.95 18.07
C ILE A 320 28.49 3.91 19.29
N TYR A 321 28.37 4.87 20.22
CA TYR A 321 29.18 4.89 21.45
C TYR A 321 28.67 3.96 22.56
N MET A 322 27.47 3.37 22.41
CA MET A 322 26.88 2.41 23.38
C MET A 322 26.96 0.95 22.91
N CYS A 323 27.52 0.68 21.74
CA CYS A 323 27.92 -0.65 21.27
C CYS A 323 29.44 -0.83 21.42
#